data_AF-W2CZP6-F1
#
_entry.id   AF-W2CZP6-F1
#
_cell.length_a   1.000
_cell.length_b   1.000
_cell.length_c   1.000
_cell.angle_alpha   90.00
_cell.angle_beta   90.00
_cell.angle_gamma   90.00
#
_symmetry.space_group_name_H-M   'P 1'
#
loop_
_entity.id
_entity.type
_entity.pdbx_description
1 polymer ?
#
loop_
_entity_poly.entity_id
_entity_poly.type
_entity_poly.pdbx_seq_one_letter_code
_entity_poly.pdbx_strand_id
1 'polypeptide(L)'
;MYSNKEPMEKGNNPLYDKNTLEFVAVAFECCSWLEKTEREGADLFAFVDKATKLLPLLYLKATLLPEVEVDDDEDVDLAPFITEETYEALRTRLSALLGQHDSYLETFLPDMRYSDTPIAAFISENLSDLYQDLGDFVSLFREEHEPTMHAALARCTENFRLYWGQALLNALKALHALRYNEDISLTDPTT
;
A
#
# COMPACT_ATOMS: atom_id res chain seq x y z
N MET A 1 38.68 3.58 30.61
CA MET A 1 37.45 2.88 31.04
C MET A 1 36.71 2.52 29.78
N TYR A 2 36.66 1.24 29.45
CA TYR A 2 35.88 0.75 28.31
C TYR A 2 34.41 0.97 28.64
N SER A 3 33.72 1.72 27.78
CA SER A 3 32.27 1.89 27.87
C SER A 3 31.65 0.52 27.61
N ASN A 4 31.06 -0.08 28.65
CA ASN A 4 30.22 -1.27 28.50
C ASN A 4 29.01 -0.85 27.65
N LYS A 5 29.06 -1.13 26.34
CA LYS A 5 27.82 -1.33 25.58
C LYS A 5 27.17 -2.55 26.20
N GLU A 6 26.03 -2.35 26.85
CA GLU A 6 25.17 -3.44 27.26
C GLU A 6 24.91 -4.33 26.04
N PRO A 7 24.88 -5.67 26.19
CA PRO A 7 24.49 -6.52 25.08
C PRO A 7 23.04 -6.15 24.76
N MET A 8 22.79 -5.71 23.52
CA MET A 8 21.43 -5.67 22.96
C MET A 8 20.73 -6.96 23.37
N GLU A 9 19.63 -6.85 24.11
CA GLU A 9 18.77 -7.99 24.38
C GLU A 9 18.50 -8.66 23.03
N LYS A 10 18.58 -9.99 22.97
CA LYS A 10 18.08 -10.76 21.82
C LYS A 10 16.55 -10.62 21.79
N GLY A 11 16.09 -9.42 21.46
CA GLY A 11 14.72 -9.14 21.08
C GLY A 11 14.40 -10.01 19.87
N ASN A 12 13.16 -10.51 19.84
CA ASN A 12 12.66 -11.29 18.73
C ASN A 12 12.96 -10.54 17.41
N ASN A 13 13.69 -11.17 16.48
CA ASN A 13 14.07 -10.51 15.22
C ASN A 13 12.78 -10.00 14.54
N PRO A 14 12.66 -8.68 14.27
CA PRO A 14 11.41 -8.08 13.77
C PRO A 14 10.95 -8.69 12.44
N LEU A 15 11.86 -9.27 11.65
CA LEU A 15 11.55 -9.98 10.41
C LEU A 15 10.63 -11.19 10.61
N TYR A 16 10.78 -11.87 11.75
CA TYR A 16 10.05 -13.09 12.08
C TYR A 16 8.95 -12.85 13.11
N ASP A 17 8.68 -11.59 13.45
CA ASP A 17 7.55 -11.26 14.30
C ASP A 17 6.24 -11.67 13.62
N LYS A 18 5.28 -12.13 14.42
CA LYS A 18 3.98 -12.57 13.94
C LYS A 18 3.28 -11.48 13.11
N ASN A 19 3.33 -10.23 13.57
CA ASN A 19 2.69 -9.12 12.87
C ASN A 19 3.38 -8.82 11.53
N THR A 20 4.71 -8.92 11.48
CA THR A 20 5.49 -8.81 10.24
C THR A 20 5.10 -9.87 9.23
N LEU A 21 5.04 -11.14 9.63
CA LEU A 21 4.65 -12.24 8.73
C LEU A 21 3.21 -12.11 8.23
N GLU A 22 2.29 -11.69 9.11
CA GLU A 22 0.91 -11.42 8.73
C GLU A 22 0.78 -10.22 7.79
N PHE A 23 1.59 -9.17 7.99
CA PHE A 23 1.65 -8.02 7.08
C PHE A 23 2.18 -8.43 5.70
N VAL A 24 3.29 -9.18 5.65
CA VAL A 24 3.88 -9.66 4.38
C VAL A 24 2.86 -10.48 3.59
N ALA A 25 2.10 -11.35 4.25
CA ALA A 25 1.06 -12.14 3.59
C ALA A 25 -0.03 -11.26 2.97
N VAL A 26 -0.48 -10.22 3.68
CA VAL A 26 -1.51 -9.28 3.19
C VAL A 26 -0.97 -8.36 2.10
N ALA A 27 0.27 -7.88 2.23
CA ALA A 27 0.95 -7.09 1.21
C ALA A 27 1.09 -7.88 -0.10
N PHE A 28 1.52 -9.13 -0.03
CA PHE A 28 1.60 -10.03 -1.18
C PHE A 28 0.23 -10.26 -1.85
N GLU A 29 -0.83 -10.51 -1.06
CA GLU A 29 -2.19 -10.65 -1.60
C GLU A 29 -2.67 -9.36 -2.27
N CYS A 30 -2.32 -8.19 -1.73
CA CYS A 30 -2.63 -6.89 -2.33
C CYS A 30 -1.94 -6.69 -3.68
N CYS A 31 -0.63 -6.90 -3.76
CA CYS A 31 0.13 -6.86 -5.01
C CYS A 31 -0.45 -7.84 -6.03
N SER A 32 -0.66 -9.09 -5.63
CA SER A 32 -1.20 -10.12 -6.52
C SER A 32 -2.60 -9.77 -7.05
N TRP A 33 -3.46 -9.19 -6.22
CA TRP A 33 -4.79 -8.74 -6.63
C TRP A 33 -4.72 -7.59 -7.64
N LEU A 34 -3.87 -6.59 -7.40
CA LEU A 34 -3.70 -5.45 -8.31
C LEU A 34 -3.11 -5.89 -9.65
N GLU A 35 -2.15 -6.81 -9.66
CA GLU A 35 -1.61 -7.43 -10.87
C GLU A 35 -2.66 -8.25 -11.64
N LYS A 36 -3.48 -9.07 -10.95
CA LYS A 36 -4.48 -9.94 -11.59
C LYS A 36 -5.64 -9.18 -12.24
N THR A 37 -5.91 -7.97 -11.76
CA THR A 37 -6.94 -7.08 -12.34
C THR A 37 -6.67 -6.80 -13.83
N GLU A 38 -5.47 -7.11 -14.35
CA GLU A 38 -5.08 -7.08 -15.77
C GLU A 38 -5.69 -8.17 -16.65
N ARG A 39 -5.88 -9.37 -16.10
CA ARG A 39 -6.04 -10.57 -16.94
C ARG A 39 -7.48 -11.02 -17.12
N GLU A 40 -8.40 -10.57 -16.28
CA GLU A 40 -9.69 -11.23 -16.13
C GLU A 40 -10.90 -10.37 -16.52
N GLY A 41 -10.69 -9.18 -17.12
CA GLY A 41 -11.82 -8.29 -17.44
C GLY A 41 -12.61 -7.95 -16.18
N ALA A 42 -11.89 -7.51 -15.14
CA ALA A 42 -12.40 -7.40 -13.78
C ALA A 42 -13.74 -6.64 -13.75
N ASP A 43 -14.70 -7.24 -13.06
CA ASP A 43 -15.97 -6.59 -12.78
C ASP A 43 -15.78 -5.47 -11.75
N LEU A 44 -16.35 -4.29 -12.02
CA LEU A 44 -16.19 -3.11 -11.17
C LEU A 44 -16.74 -3.39 -9.76
N PHE A 45 -17.88 -4.06 -9.64
CA PHE A 45 -18.45 -4.39 -8.33
C PHE A 45 -17.52 -5.32 -7.55
N ALA A 46 -17.05 -6.42 -8.15
CA ALA A 46 -16.13 -7.36 -7.52
C ALA A 46 -14.80 -6.69 -7.11
N PHE A 47 -14.28 -5.78 -7.95
CA PHE A 47 -13.09 -5.00 -7.63
C PHE A 47 -13.31 -4.12 -6.40
N VAL A 48 -14.38 -3.32 -6.39
CA VAL A 48 -14.71 -2.40 -5.28
C VAL A 48 -15.00 -3.18 -3.99
N ASP A 49 -15.74 -4.29 -4.08
CA ASP A 49 -16.07 -5.15 -2.95
C ASP A 49 -14.81 -5.79 -2.32
N LYS A 50 -13.85 -6.24 -3.15
CA LYS A 50 -12.57 -6.73 -2.65
C LYS A 50 -11.71 -5.61 -2.06
N ALA A 51 -11.63 -4.46 -2.74
CA ALA A 51 -10.81 -3.32 -2.29
C ALA A 51 -11.26 -2.80 -0.92
N THR A 52 -12.58 -2.68 -0.69
CA THR A 52 -13.16 -2.23 0.58
C THR A 52 -12.94 -3.20 1.75
N LYS A 53 -12.47 -4.42 1.49
CA LYS A 53 -12.11 -5.41 2.52
C LYS A 53 -10.59 -5.54 2.69
N LEU A 54 -9.85 -5.53 1.60
CA LEU A 54 -8.41 -5.76 1.60
C LEU A 54 -7.61 -4.55 2.09
N LEU A 55 -7.95 -3.33 1.64
CA LEU A 55 -7.26 -2.11 2.04
C LEU A 55 -7.31 -1.86 3.56
N PRO A 56 -8.47 -1.95 4.26
CA PRO A 56 -8.48 -1.75 5.72
C PRO A 56 -7.71 -2.85 6.47
N LEU A 57 -7.69 -4.09 5.96
CA LEU A 57 -6.88 -5.16 6.55
C LEU A 57 -5.38 -4.85 6.41
N LEU A 58 -4.95 -4.42 5.22
CA LEU A 58 -3.57 -4.02 4.97
C LEU A 58 -3.15 -2.87 5.89
N TYR A 59 -3.98 -1.83 6.00
CA TYR A 59 -3.74 -0.70 6.89
C TYR A 59 -3.58 -1.18 8.34
N LEU A 60 -4.50 -2.01 8.83
CA LEU A 60 -4.42 -2.58 10.18
C LEU A 60 -3.11 -3.34 10.38
N LYS A 61 -2.71 -4.19 9.43
CA LYS A 61 -1.45 -4.95 9.55
C LYS A 61 -0.23 -4.05 9.59
N ALA A 62 -0.20 -2.99 8.79
CA ALA A 62 0.88 -2.01 8.82
C ALA A 62 0.98 -1.30 10.17
N THR A 63 -0.15 -0.95 10.80
CA THR A 63 -0.16 -0.32 12.14
C THR A 63 0.29 -1.24 13.28
N LEU A 64 0.36 -2.54 13.03
CA LEU A 64 0.77 -3.56 14.01
C LEU A 64 2.23 -3.99 13.85
N LEU A 65 2.94 -3.45 12.85
CA LEU A 65 4.35 -3.75 12.64
C LEU A 65 5.16 -3.34 13.88
N PRO A 66 6.16 -4.14 14.29
CA PRO A 66 7.08 -3.75 15.34
C PRO A 66 7.86 -2.48 14.93
N GLU A 67 8.45 -1.79 15.90
CA GLU A 67 9.42 -0.76 15.59
C GLU A 67 10.64 -1.41 14.91
N VAL A 68 11.02 -0.86 13.76
CA VAL A 68 12.17 -1.30 12.97
C VAL A 68 13.06 -0.09 12.79
N GLU A 69 14.26 -0.15 13.37
CA GLU A 69 15.26 0.90 13.20
C GLU A 69 15.97 0.73 11.85
N VAL A 70 16.35 1.84 11.22
CA VAL A 70 17.25 1.80 10.07
C VAL A 70 18.66 1.61 10.63
N ASP A 71 19.37 0.58 10.18
CA ASP A 71 20.78 0.43 10.52
C ASP A 71 21.60 1.34 9.59
N ASP A 72 21.96 2.52 10.09
CA ASP A 72 22.73 3.52 9.35
C ASP A 72 24.17 3.05 9.03
N ASP A 73 24.65 1.95 9.64
CA ASP A 73 25.99 1.40 9.43
C ASP A 73 26.03 0.34 8.30
N GLU A 74 24.88 -0.12 7.78
CA GLU A 74 24.80 -1.04 6.64
C GLU A 74 24.39 -0.31 5.36
N ASP A 75 25.35 -0.11 4.44
CA ASP A 75 25.09 0.37 3.07
C ASP A 75 24.32 -0.69 2.26
N VAL A 76 23.01 -0.80 2.49
CA VAL A 76 22.12 -1.72 1.76
C VAL A 76 21.47 -0.98 0.58
N ASP A 77 21.82 -1.38 -0.64
CA ASP A 77 21.18 -0.84 -1.85
C ASP A 77 19.80 -1.46 -2.06
N LEU A 78 18.75 -0.68 -1.81
CA LEU A 78 17.36 -1.08 -2.00
C LEU A 78 16.87 -0.69 -3.40
N ALA A 79 17.26 -1.47 -4.39
CA ALA A 79 16.87 -1.24 -5.77
C ALA A 79 15.34 -1.24 -5.94
N PRO A 80 14.75 -0.26 -6.65
CA PRO A 80 13.34 -0.29 -6.98
C PRO A 80 13.05 -1.46 -7.93
N PHE A 81 11.98 -2.19 -7.64
CA PHE A 81 11.49 -3.29 -8.48
C PHE A 81 10.38 -2.80 -9.42
N ILE A 82 9.52 -1.92 -8.93
CA ILE A 82 8.43 -1.32 -9.70
C ILE A 82 8.99 -0.18 -10.54
N THR A 83 8.93 -0.36 -11.85
CA THR A 83 9.36 0.65 -12.83
C THR A 83 8.24 1.64 -13.13
N GLU A 84 8.60 2.81 -13.67
CA GLU A 84 7.61 3.79 -14.18
C GLU A 84 6.66 3.16 -15.21
N GLU A 85 7.16 2.29 -16.09
CA GLU A 85 6.34 1.56 -17.06
C GLU A 85 5.33 0.65 -16.35
N THR A 86 5.76 -0.07 -15.32
CA THR A 86 4.89 -0.97 -14.53
C THR A 86 3.84 -0.17 -13.76
N TYR A 87 4.24 0.96 -13.17
CA TYR A 87 3.36 1.89 -12.47
C TYR A 87 2.28 2.46 -13.41
N GLU A 88 2.68 3.01 -14.55
CA GLU A 88 1.76 3.63 -15.51
C GLU A 88 0.82 2.61 -16.16
N ALA A 89 1.31 1.39 -16.42
CA ALA A 89 0.47 0.30 -16.92
C ALA A 89 -0.63 -0.07 -15.92
N LEU A 90 -0.30 -0.20 -14.62
CA LEU A 90 -1.28 -0.44 -13.58
C LEU A 90 -2.26 0.73 -13.45
N ARG A 91 -1.75 1.97 -13.37
CA ARG A 91 -2.57 3.18 -13.20
C ARG A 91 -3.59 3.34 -14.31
N THR A 92 -3.14 3.24 -15.57
CA THR A 92 -4.01 3.35 -16.75
C THR A 92 -5.10 2.30 -16.73
N ARG A 93 -4.77 1.07 -16.32
CA ARG A 93 -5.73 -0.03 -16.23
C ARG A 93 -6.76 0.18 -15.12
N LEU A 94 -6.33 0.59 -13.93
CA LEU A 94 -7.25 0.89 -12.83
C LEU A 94 -8.19 2.05 -13.20
N SER A 95 -7.66 3.08 -13.85
CA SER A 95 -8.46 4.20 -14.35
C SER A 95 -9.50 3.75 -15.38
N ALA A 96 -9.13 2.86 -16.31
CA ALA A 96 -10.04 2.28 -17.28
C ALA A 96 -11.15 1.43 -16.62
N LEU A 97 -10.82 0.66 -15.57
CA LEU A 97 -11.80 -0.13 -14.80
C LEU A 97 -12.79 0.75 -14.04
N LEU A 98 -12.29 1.80 -13.37
CA LEU A 98 -13.08 2.70 -12.54
C LEU A 98 -13.90 3.69 -13.39
N GLY A 99 -13.41 4.05 -14.58
CA GLY A 99 -14.07 4.95 -15.51
C GLY A 99 -14.43 6.29 -14.86
N GLN A 100 -15.70 6.68 -14.96
CA GLN A 100 -16.20 7.92 -14.34
C GLN A 100 -16.11 7.94 -12.80
N HIS A 101 -15.89 6.79 -12.16
CA HIS A 101 -15.79 6.66 -10.71
C HIS A 101 -14.35 6.77 -10.20
N ASP A 102 -13.37 6.95 -11.08
CA ASP A 102 -11.95 7.04 -10.70
C ASP A 102 -11.64 8.33 -9.92
N SER A 103 -12.25 9.45 -10.33
CA SER A 103 -11.99 10.75 -9.74
C SER A 103 -12.87 11.04 -8.51
N TYR A 104 -12.30 11.65 -7.49
CA TYR A 104 -13.02 12.14 -6.31
C TYR A 104 -12.41 13.46 -5.81
N LEU A 105 -13.10 14.17 -4.92
CA LEU A 105 -12.59 15.41 -4.33
C LEU A 105 -11.82 15.12 -3.05
N GLU A 106 -10.54 15.47 -3.02
CA GLU A 106 -9.70 15.32 -1.82
C GLU A 106 -9.82 16.55 -0.90
N THR A 107 -10.14 16.30 0.36
CA THR A 107 -10.45 17.32 1.37
C THR A 107 -9.42 17.38 2.49
N PHE A 108 -8.50 16.42 2.58
CA PHE A 108 -7.47 16.33 3.63
C PHE A 108 -6.09 16.85 3.22
N LEU A 109 -5.96 17.56 2.10
CA LEU A 109 -4.69 18.18 1.72
C LEU A 109 -4.36 19.36 2.65
N PRO A 110 -3.11 19.51 3.13
CA PRO A 110 -2.71 20.66 3.94
C PRO A 110 -3.06 22.01 3.30
N ASP A 111 -2.99 22.06 1.97
CA ASP A 111 -3.26 23.24 1.16
C ASP A 111 -4.75 23.49 0.90
N MET A 112 -5.64 22.55 1.21
CA MET A 112 -7.10 22.76 1.05
C MET A 112 -7.62 23.89 1.93
N ARG A 113 -6.96 24.19 3.05
CA ARG A 113 -7.31 25.33 3.91
C ARG A 113 -7.20 26.68 3.19
N TYR A 114 -6.40 26.74 2.12
CA TYR A 114 -6.14 27.95 1.35
C TYR A 114 -6.53 27.82 -0.14
N SER A 115 -7.16 26.70 -0.53
CA SER A 115 -7.57 26.46 -1.91
C SER A 115 -9.02 26.87 -2.13
N ASP A 116 -9.25 27.74 -3.11
CA ASP A 116 -10.60 28.13 -3.55
C ASP A 116 -11.22 27.11 -4.53
N THR A 117 -10.46 26.12 -4.99
CA THR A 117 -10.91 25.09 -5.92
C THR A 117 -10.78 23.69 -5.32
N PRO A 118 -11.80 22.82 -5.48
CA PRO A 118 -11.68 21.41 -5.11
C PRO A 118 -10.51 20.74 -5.84
N ILE A 119 -9.66 20.01 -5.10
CA ILE A 119 -8.55 19.27 -5.68
C ILE A 119 -9.07 17.89 -6.07
N ALA A 120 -9.07 17.59 -7.36
CA ALA A 120 -9.40 16.28 -7.86
C ALA A 120 -8.24 15.32 -7.60
N ALA A 121 -8.56 14.14 -7.06
CA ALA A 121 -7.65 13.03 -6.87
C ALA A 121 -8.24 11.78 -7.53
N PHE A 122 -7.41 10.77 -7.75
CA PHE A 122 -7.78 9.56 -8.50
C PHE A 122 -7.51 8.30 -7.68
N ILE A 123 -8.49 7.42 -7.62
CA ILE A 123 -8.36 6.12 -6.94
C ILE A 123 -7.26 5.30 -7.61
N SER A 124 -7.18 5.32 -8.95
CA SER A 124 -6.16 4.64 -9.74
C SER A 124 -4.74 5.07 -9.37
N GLU A 125 -4.50 6.37 -9.20
CA GLU A 125 -3.22 6.93 -8.78
C GLU A 125 -2.87 6.48 -7.36
N ASN A 126 -3.80 6.64 -6.41
CA ASN A 126 -3.56 6.24 -5.02
C ASN A 126 -3.27 4.74 -4.86
N LEU A 127 -3.94 3.89 -5.63
CA LEU A 127 -3.69 2.45 -5.61
C LEU A 127 -2.36 2.09 -6.30
N SER A 128 -1.94 2.84 -7.31
CA SER A 128 -0.62 2.66 -7.94
C SER A 128 0.52 3.13 -7.04
N ASP A 129 0.35 4.24 -6.32
CA ASP A 129 1.33 4.74 -5.32
C ASP A 129 1.54 3.70 -4.22
N LEU A 130 0.44 3.17 -3.69
CA LEU A 130 0.45 2.07 -2.73
C LEU A 130 1.15 0.83 -3.29
N TYR A 131 0.83 0.44 -4.53
CA TYR A 131 1.43 -0.72 -5.17
C TYR A 131 2.94 -0.58 -5.36
N GLN A 132 3.44 0.61 -5.66
CA GLN A 132 4.86 0.85 -5.83
C GLN A 132 5.64 0.50 -4.55
N ASP A 133 5.25 1.07 -3.42
CA ASP A 133 5.91 0.83 -2.12
C ASP A 133 5.81 -0.64 -1.68
N LEU A 134 4.63 -1.25 -1.83
CA LEU A 134 4.43 -2.66 -1.44
C LEU A 134 5.13 -3.62 -2.39
N GLY A 135 5.13 -3.35 -3.69
CA GLY A 135 5.77 -4.18 -4.71
C GLY A 135 7.28 -4.20 -4.53
N ASP A 136 7.89 -3.04 -4.29
CA ASP A 136 9.31 -2.93 -3.96
C ASP A 136 9.64 -3.70 -2.67
N PHE A 137 8.85 -3.50 -1.61
CA PHE A 137 9.03 -4.23 -0.35
C PHE A 137 8.92 -5.74 -0.53
N VAL A 138 7.85 -6.24 -1.14
CA VAL A 138 7.60 -7.68 -1.33
C VAL A 138 8.70 -8.31 -2.17
N SER A 139 9.18 -7.64 -3.21
CA SER A 139 10.27 -8.15 -4.04
C SER A 139 11.58 -8.29 -3.28
N LEU A 140 11.97 -7.27 -2.51
CA LEU A 140 13.18 -7.30 -1.68
C LEU A 140 13.07 -8.30 -0.53
N PHE A 141 11.89 -8.42 0.10
CA PHE A 141 11.67 -9.34 1.20
C PHE A 141 11.79 -10.82 0.79
N ARG A 142 11.53 -11.13 -0.49
CA ARG A 142 11.62 -12.48 -1.07
C ARG A 142 13.05 -12.95 -1.36
N GLU A 143 14.04 -12.06 -1.27
CA GLU A 143 15.45 -12.42 -1.48
C GLU A 143 16.03 -13.25 -0.33
N GLU A 144 15.35 -13.30 0.82
CA GLU A 144 15.77 -14.04 2.03
C GLU A 144 17.16 -13.61 2.54
N HIS A 145 17.61 -12.40 2.18
CA HIS A 145 18.82 -11.77 2.68
C HIS A 145 18.46 -10.82 3.83
N GLU A 146 18.74 -11.23 5.08
CA GLU A 146 18.27 -10.53 6.30
C GLU A 146 18.55 -9.02 6.31
N PRO A 147 19.76 -8.52 5.97
CA PRO A 147 20.02 -7.08 5.86
C PRO A 147 19.07 -6.35 4.90
N THR A 148 18.86 -6.92 3.71
CA THR A 148 17.96 -6.39 2.69
C THR A 148 16.51 -6.39 3.18
N MET A 149 16.08 -7.49 3.79
CA MET A 149 14.72 -7.62 4.33
C MET A 149 14.46 -6.60 5.44
N HIS A 150 15.44 -6.37 6.31
CA HIS A 150 15.34 -5.43 7.43
C HIS A 150 15.23 -3.99 6.92
N ALA A 151 16.14 -3.59 6.04
CA ALA A 151 16.12 -2.28 5.41
C ALA A 151 14.84 -2.05 4.58
N ALA A 152 14.35 -3.07 3.86
CA ALA A 152 13.10 -2.99 3.11
C ALA A 152 11.88 -2.82 4.04
N LEU A 153 11.83 -3.54 5.17
CA LEU A 153 10.76 -3.41 6.16
C LEU A 153 10.76 -2.03 6.81
N ALA A 154 11.94 -1.52 7.17
CA ALA A 154 12.11 -0.18 7.73
C ALA A 154 11.59 0.89 6.75
N ARG A 155 12.05 0.85 5.47
CA ARG A 155 11.62 1.77 4.41
C ARG A 155 10.11 1.69 4.16
N CYS A 156 9.55 0.49 4.05
CA CYS A 156 8.12 0.30 3.84
C CYS A 156 7.29 0.90 4.99
N THR A 157 7.75 0.73 6.23
CA THR A 157 7.10 1.25 7.44
C THR A 157 7.23 2.77 7.56
N GLU A 158 8.34 3.34 7.13
CA GLU A 158 8.51 4.79 7.04
C GLU A 158 7.59 5.38 5.97
N ASN A 159 7.61 4.83 4.76
CA ASN A 159 6.76 5.27 3.66
C ASN A 159 5.28 5.08 3.96
N PHE A 160 4.90 4.14 4.82
CA PHE A 160 3.51 4.02 5.30
C PHE A 160 3.06 5.30 6.00
N ARG A 161 3.90 5.82 6.89
CA ARG A 161 3.61 7.01 7.69
C ARG A 161 3.63 8.29 6.86
N LEU A 162 4.51 8.35 5.86
CA LEU A 162 4.75 9.56 5.07
C LEU A 162 3.91 9.63 3.79
N TYR A 163 3.61 8.48 3.17
CA TYR A 163 3.11 8.40 1.80
C TYR A 163 1.95 7.38 1.68
N TRP A 164 2.24 6.11 1.42
CA TRP A 164 1.24 5.15 0.95
C TRP A 164 0.11 4.87 1.93
N GLY A 165 0.33 5.06 3.24
CA GLY A 165 -0.74 4.91 4.24
C GLY A 165 -1.86 5.93 4.05
N GLN A 166 -1.54 7.16 3.66
CA GLN A 166 -2.55 8.17 3.34
C GLN A 166 -3.21 7.90 1.99
N ALA A 167 -2.42 7.49 0.97
CA ALA A 167 -2.96 7.09 -0.34
C ALA A 167 -3.98 5.94 -0.20
N LEU A 168 -3.68 4.94 0.64
CA LEU A 168 -4.60 3.85 0.98
C LEU A 168 -5.93 4.37 1.53
N LEU A 169 -5.89 5.22 2.56
CA LEU A 169 -7.09 5.75 3.21
C LEU A 169 -7.94 6.60 2.27
N ASN A 170 -7.27 7.38 1.42
CA ASN A 170 -7.89 8.20 0.39
C ASN A 170 -8.64 7.35 -0.63
N ALA A 171 -8.00 6.31 -1.18
CA ALA A 171 -8.63 5.34 -2.06
C ALA A 171 -9.80 4.62 -1.36
N LEU A 172 -9.60 4.14 -0.13
CA LEU A 172 -10.63 3.42 0.63
C LEU A 172 -11.87 4.27 0.88
N LYS A 173 -11.71 5.56 1.20
CA LYS A 173 -12.80 6.52 1.39
C LYS A 173 -13.63 6.66 0.11
N ALA A 174 -12.98 6.84 -1.04
CA ALA A 174 -13.66 6.96 -2.32
C ALA A 174 -14.35 5.66 -2.74
N LEU A 175 -13.68 4.52 -2.57
CA LEU A 175 -14.23 3.19 -2.84
C LEU A 175 -15.42 2.84 -1.93
N HIS A 176 -15.37 3.24 -0.66
CA HIS A 176 -16.50 3.05 0.27
C HIS A 176 -17.72 3.84 -0.19
N ALA A 177 -17.55 5.11 -0.57
CA ALA A 177 -18.62 5.91 -1.13
C ALA A 177 -19.19 5.24 -2.38
N LEU A 178 -18.34 4.74 -3.28
CA LEU A 178 -18.78 4.03 -4.47
C LEU A 178 -19.55 2.73 -4.15
N ARG A 179 -19.11 1.96 -3.15
CA ARG A 179 -19.69 0.65 -2.79
C ARG A 179 -21.07 0.72 -2.16
N TYR A 180 -21.35 1.80 -1.43
CA TYR A 180 -22.53 1.93 -0.57
C TYR A 180 -23.40 3.14 -0.90
N ASN A 181 -23.11 3.86 -1.99
CA ASN A 181 -23.99 4.92 -2.46
C ASN A 181 -25.24 4.30 -3.11
N GLU A 182 -26.40 4.56 -2.53
CA GLU A 182 -27.70 4.07 -3.01
C GLU A 182 -28.07 4.57 -4.42
N ASP A 183 -27.51 5.71 -4.83
CA ASP A 183 -27.69 6.28 -6.18
C ASP A 183 -26.78 5.60 -7.23
N ILE A 184 -25.73 4.91 -6.79
CA ILE A 184 -24.80 4.19 -7.66
C ILE A 184 -25.10 2.69 -7.54
N SER A 185 -25.95 2.18 -8.42
CA SER A 185 -26.27 0.76 -8.48
C SER A 185 -25.13 -0.05 -9.10
N LEU A 186 -24.10 -0.37 -8.31
CA LEU A 186 -23.18 -1.45 -8.63
C LEU A 186 -23.88 -2.79 -8.36
N THR A 187 -24.40 -3.44 -9.40
CA THR A 187 -25.05 -4.75 -9.28
C THR A 187 -24.01 -5.86 -9.31
N ASP A 188 -24.15 -6.85 -8.43
CA ASP A 188 -23.41 -8.10 -8.55
C ASP A 188 -23.86 -8.80 -9.85
N PRO A 189 -22.95 -9.08 -10.81
CA PRO A 189 -23.33 -9.72 -12.07
C PRO A 189 -23.85 -11.15 -11.89
N THR A 190 -23.77 -11.72 -10.69
CA THR A 190 -24.28 -13.07 -10.35
C THR A 190 -25.66 -13.09 -9.70
N THR A 191 -26.27 -11.93 -9.43
CA THR A 191 -27.69 -11.77 -9.01
C THR A 191 -28.60 -11.36 -10.15
#